data_AF-A0A1X7KNN0-F1
#
_entry.id   AF-A0A1X7KNN0-F1
#
_cell.length_a   1.000
_cell.length_b   1.000
_cell.length_c   1.000
_cell.angle_alpha   90.00
_cell.angle_beta   90.00
_cell.angle_gamma   90.00
#
_symmetry.space_group_name_H-M   'P 1'
#
loop_
_entity.id
_entity.type
_entity.pdbx_description
1 polymer ?
#
loop_
_entity_poly.entity_id
_entity_poly.type
_entity_poly.pdbx_seq_one_letter_code
_entity_poly.pdbx_strand_id
1 'polypeptide(L)'
;MGYFFQNGFGHQNSMTLSYTCINCGNNITSNEIEIPSPNMSSSKESDAINFEDVIVCDKCDMEYNWNFTVSPMNVSGSNEDISEDEEVSVEYS
;
A
#
# COMPACT_ATOMS: atom_id res chain seq x y z
N MET A 1 4.25 -2.52 13.22
CA MET A 1 3.42 -2.80 12.03
C MET A 1 3.84 -1.88 10.90
N GLY A 2 4.21 -2.40 9.74
CA GLY A 2 4.58 -1.58 8.59
C GLY A 2 3.37 -0.76 8.14
N TYR A 3 3.57 0.54 7.92
CA TYR A 3 2.52 1.44 7.47
C TYR A 3 3.07 2.51 6.54
N PHE A 4 2.23 2.98 5.63
CA PHE A 4 2.46 4.23 4.91
C PHE A 4 1.19 5.06 4.90
N PHE A 5 1.37 6.37 4.79
CA PHE A 5 0.27 7.32 4.71
C PHE A 5 0.66 8.47 3.80
N GLN A 6 -0.18 8.77 2.82
CA GLN A 6 0.02 9.84 1.85
C GLN A 6 -1.19 10.76 1.81
N ASN A 7 -0.93 12.06 2.02
CA ASN A 7 -1.90 13.11 1.77
C ASN A 7 -1.81 13.60 0.32
N GLY A 8 -2.97 13.85 -0.29
CA GLY A 8 -3.06 14.46 -1.61
C GLY A 8 -2.93 13.44 -2.76
N PHE A 9 -3.81 12.44 -2.78
CA PHE A 9 -3.87 11.38 -3.78
C PHE A 9 -4.30 11.84 -5.20
N GLY A 10 -4.13 13.11 -5.55
CA GLY A 10 -4.65 13.72 -6.78
C GLY A 10 -4.41 12.87 -8.03
N HIS A 11 -5.48 12.21 -8.49
CA HIS A 11 -5.59 11.47 -9.77
C HIS A 11 -4.64 10.28 -10.00
N GLN A 12 -3.93 9.78 -8.98
CA GLN A 12 -3.12 8.58 -9.12
C GLN A 12 -4.07 7.37 -9.30
N ASN A 13 -3.82 6.50 -10.26
CA ASN A 13 -4.67 5.33 -10.50
C ASN A 13 -4.04 4.04 -9.98
N SER A 14 -2.75 4.07 -9.72
CA SER A 14 -2.02 2.93 -9.20
C SER A 14 -0.86 3.35 -8.29
N MET A 15 -0.34 2.38 -7.55
CA MET A 15 0.90 2.53 -6.80
C MET A 15 1.73 1.26 -6.86
N THR A 16 3.02 1.42 -6.58
CA THR A 16 3.96 0.33 -6.35
C THR A 16 4.58 0.51 -4.96
N LEU A 17 4.67 -0.57 -4.21
CA LEU A 17 5.33 -0.60 -2.90
C LEU A 17 6.71 -1.23 -3.03
N SER A 18 7.68 -0.71 -2.30
CA SER A 18 9.00 -1.33 -2.14
C SER A 18 9.42 -1.36 -0.68
N TYR A 19 9.84 -2.53 -0.20
CA TYR A 19 10.27 -2.76 1.19
C TYR A 19 11.16 -3.99 1.30
N THR A 20 11.87 -4.14 2.42
CA THR A 20 12.79 -5.27 2.62
C THR A 20 12.04 -6.51 3.08
N CYS A 21 12.35 -7.68 2.51
CA CYS A 21 11.80 -8.95 2.98
C CYS A 21 12.43 -9.33 4.33
N ILE A 22 11.61 -9.42 5.38
CA ILE A 22 12.08 -9.83 6.72
C ILE A 22 12.71 -11.24 6.76
N ASN A 23 12.34 -12.14 5.84
CA ASN A 23 12.82 -13.52 5.85
C ASN A 23 14.17 -13.70 5.15
N CYS A 24 14.40 -13.02 4.02
CA CYS A 24 15.61 -13.20 3.21
C CYS A 24 16.46 -11.93 3.01
N GLY A 25 16.00 -10.78 3.50
CA GLY A 25 16.68 -9.49 3.38
C GLY A 25 16.71 -8.90 1.97
N ASN A 26 16.02 -9.51 1.01
CA ASN A 26 15.93 -8.99 -0.36
C ASN A 26 14.89 -7.86 -0.46
N ASN A 27 15.14 -6.86 -1.30
CA ASN A 27 14.14 -5.83 -1.58
C ASN A 27 12.98 -6.43 -2.40
N ILE A 28 11.76 -6.25 -1.93
CA ILE A 28 10.52 -6.62 -2.59
C ILE A 28 10.02 -5.37 -3.30
N THR A 29 9.63 -5.50 -4.56
CA THR A 29 8.88 -4.47 -5.29
C THR A 29 7.58 -5.11 -5.73
N SER A 30 6.44 -4.56 -5.31
CA SER A 30 5.14 -5.08 -5.70
C SER A 30 4.91 -4.93 -7.20
N ASN A 31 3.94 -5.67 -7.73
CA ASN A 31 3.34 -5.27 -9.00
C ASN A 31 2.56 -3.97 -8.81
N GLU A 32 2.10 -3.40 -9.92
CA GLU A 32 1.20 -2.27 -9.90
C GLU A 32 -0.10 -2.64 -9.16
N ILE A 33 -0.38 -1.91 -8.08
CA ILE A 33 -1.60 -2.05 -7.27
C ILE A 33 -2.59 -1.04 -7.80
N GLU A 34 -3.67 -1.50 -8.42
CA GLU A 34 -4.75 -0.64 -8.88
C GLU A 34 -5.49 -0.03 -7.69
N ILE A 35 -5.52 1.30 -7.64
CA ILE A 35 -6.17 2.01 -6.55
C ILE A 35 -7.60 2.33 -6.98
N PRO A 36 -8.62 1.79 -6.29
CA PRO A 36 -9.99 2.09 -6.62
C PRO A 36 -10.22 3.59 -6.44
N SER A 37 -10.74 4.25 -7.48
CA SER A 37 -11.04 5.67 -7.43
C SER A 37 -12.17 5.92 -6.43
N PRO A 38 -11.92 6.62 -5.30
CA PRO A 38 -12.97 6.99 -4.38
C PRO A 38 -13.90 8.01 -5.03
N ASN A 39 -15.11 8.17 -4.50
CA ASN A 39 -16.02 9.19 -4.99
C ASN A 39 -15.48 10.59 -4.66
N MET A 40 -14.74 11.18 -5.61
CA MET A 40 -14.11 12.50 -5.49
C MET A 40 -15.10 13.65 -5.31
N SER A 41 -16.40 13.41 -5.51
CA SER A 41 -17.45 14.40 -5.23
C SER A 41 -17.85 14.44 -3.76
N SER A 42 -17.40 13.47 -2.96
CA SER A 42 -17.61 13.43 -1.52
C SER A 42 -16.36 13.87 -0.78
N SER A 43 -16.53 14.66 0.27
CA SER A 43 -15.45 15.11 1.16
C SER A 43 -15.40 14.29 2.46
N LYS A 44 -16.21 13.23 2.55
CA LYS A 44 -16.33 12.45 3.79
C LYS A 44 -15.36 11.28 3.76
N GLU A 45 -14.56 11.15 4.81
CA GLU A 45 -13.72 9.96 5.03
C GLU A 45 -14.55 8.67 5.14
N SER A 46 -15.85 8.77 5.45
CA SER A 46 -16.78 7.63 5.46
C SER A 46 -16.99 6.99 4.08
N ASP A 47 -16.60 7.67 3.00
CA ASP A 47 -16.62 7.11 1.64
C ASP A 47 -15.27 6.46 1.26
N ALA A 48 -14.41 6.20 2.25
CA ALA A 48 -13.16 5.48 2.01
C ALA A 48 -13.42 4.04 1.55
N ILE A 49 -12.65 3.61 0.57
CA ILE A 49 -12.66 2.25 0.04
C ILE A 49 -11.54 1.48 0.74
N ASN A 50 -11.89 0.32 1.30
CA ASN A 50 -10.91 -0.60 1.85
C ASN A 50 -10.77 -1.80 0.91
N PHE A 51 -9.54 -2.20 0.64
CA PHE A 51 -9.25 -3.39 -0.15
C PHE A 51 -7.94 -4.03 0.32
N GLU A 52 -7.76 -5.31 0.00
CA GLU A 52 -6.58 -6.08 0.35
C GLU A 52 -5.81 -6.45 -0.92
N ASP A 53 -4.48 -6.50 -0.83
CA ASP A 53 -3.62 -7.05 -1.89
C ASP A 53 -2.50 -7.89 -1.26
N VAL A 54 -2.04 -8.91 -1.99
CA VAL A 54 -1.02 -9.84 -1.51
C VAL A 54 0.25 -9.65 -2.33
N ILE A 55 1.31 -9.24 -1.66
CA ILE A 55 2.62 -9.05 -2.27
C ILE A 55 3.50 -10.23 -1.88
N VAL A 56 4.12 -10.87 -2.87
CA VAL A 56 4.95 -12.07 -2.67
C VAL A 56 6.41 -11.74 -2.92
N CYS A 57 7.30 -12.18 -2.04
CA CYS A 57 8.73 -12.08 -2.25
C CYS A 57 9.22 -13.11 -3.27
N ASP A 58 9.70 -12.69 -4.44
CA ASP A 58 10.22 -13.58 -5.50
C ASP A 58 11.40 -14.48 -5.09
N LYS A 59 12.05 -14.20 -3.96
CA LYS A 59 13.24 -14.94 -3.51
C LYS A 59 12.95 -16.08 -2.54
N CYS A 60 11.91 -15.94 -1.73
CA CYS A 60 11.63 -16.87 -0.65
C CYS A 60 10.14 -17.24 -0.54
N ASP A 61 9.32 -16.77 -1.49
CA ASP A 61 7.88 -17.03 -1.59
C ASP A 61 7.09 -16.62 -0.34
N MET A 62 7.63 -15.69 0.45
CA MET A 62 6.92 -15.12 1.59
C MET A 62 5.85 -14.15 1.11
N GLU A 63 4.63 -14.38 1.55
CA GLU A 63 3.46 -13.56 1.24
C GLU A 63 3.26 -12.48 2.31
N TYR A 64 2.87 -11.28 1.88
CA TYR A 64 2.60 -10.12 2.72
C TYR A 64 1.19 -9.61 2.37
N ASN A 65 0.24 -9.78 3.31
CA ASN A 65 -1.12 -9.28 3.12
C ASN A 65 -1.22 -7.80 3.52
N TRP A 66 -1.41 -6.93 2.54
CA TRP A 66 -1.54 -5.50 2.73
C TRP A 66 -3.01 -5.09 2.76
N ASN A 67 -3.36 -4.33 3.78
CA ASN A 67 -4.67 -3.70 3.90
C ASN A 67 -4.54 -2.24 3.48
N PHE A 68 -5.35 -1.82 2.51
CA PHE A 68 -5.35 -0.47 1.97
C PHE A 68 -6.63 0.26 2.31
N THR A 69 -6.50 1.55 2.60
CA THR A 69 -7.62 2.47 2.79
C THR A 69 -7.40 3.67 1.87
N VAL A 70 -8.36 3.92 1.00
CA VAL A 70 -8.32 5.02 0.02
C VAL A 70 -9.49 5.94 0.26
N SER A 71 -9.20 7.20 0.52
CA SER A 71 -10.19 8.27 0.59
C SER A 71 -9.92 9.30 -0.50
N PRO A 72 -10.87 10.21 -0.78
CA PRO A 72 -10.65 11.32 -1.71
C PRO A 72 -9.44 12.21 -1.36
N MET A 73 -8.96 12.19 -0.11
CA MET A 73 -7.89 13.06 0.37
C MET A 73 -6.58 12.30 0.64
N ASN A 74 -6.66 11.01 0.98
CA ASN A 74 -5.51 10.25 1.44
C ASN A 74 -5.56 8.80 0.98
N VAL A 75 -4.40 8.19 0.89
CA VAL A 75 -4.24 6.75 0.78
C VAL A 75 -3.29 6.27 1.87
N SER A 76 -3.63 5.12 2.45
CA SER A 76 -2.79 4.47 3.44
C SER A 76 -2.80 2.97 3.22
N GLY A 77 -1.70 2.32 3.58
CA GLY A 77 -1.61 0.89 3.66
C GLY A 77 -0.96 0.46 4.95
N SER A 78 -1.38 -0.69 5.47
CA SER A 78 -0.79 -1.32 6.64
C SER A 78 -0.59 -2.80 6.42
N ASN A 79 0.49 -3.33 6.98
CA ASN A 79 0.81 -4.74 6.98
C ASN A 79 1.30 -5.16 8.38
N GLU A 80 0.71 -6.22 8.93
CA GLU A 80 1.02 -6.68 10.29
C GLU A 80 2.33 -7.45 10.37
N ASP A 81 2.77 -8.08 9.28
CA ASP A 81 3.98 -8.89 9.19
C ASP A 81 5.25 -8.03 9.05
N ILE A 82 5.11 -6.75 8.70
CA ILE A 82 6.22 -5.81 8.53
C ILE A 82 6.49 -5.08 9.85
N SER A 83 7.78 -4.91 10.17
CA SER A 83 8.19 -4.17 11.36
C SER A 83 7.89 -2.66 11.22
N GLU A 84 7.64 -1.98 12.34
CA GLU A 84 7.46 -0.52 12.35
C GLU A 84 8.73 0.24 11.94
N ASP A 85 9.90 -0.36 12.16
CA ASP A 85 11.21 0.19 11.79
C ASP A 85 11.57 -0.01 10.31
N GLU A 86 10.75 -0.72 9.54
CA GLU A 86 11.01 -1.00 8.14
C GLU A 86 10.48 0.12 7.24
N GLU A 87 11.36 0.72 6.44
CA GLU A 87 10.99 1.80 5.53
C GLU A 87 10.23 1.22 4.33
N VAL A 88 8.96 1.61 4.20
CA VAL A 88 8.10 1.28 3.06
C VAL A 88 8.13 2.47 2.10
N SER A 89 8.69 2.26 0.91
CA SER A 89 8.69 3.24 -0.17
C SER A 89 7.46 3.05 -1.05
N VAL A 90 6.79 4.15 -1.41
CA VAL A 90 5.61 4.13 -2.26
C VAL A 90 5.82 5.05 -3.46
N GLU A 91 5.66 4.49 -4.65
CA GLU A 91 5.70 5.23 -5.91
C GLU A 91 4.32 5.16 -6.58
N TYR A 92 3.80 6.31 -7.02
CA TYR A 92 2.48 6.40 -7.65
C TYR A 92 2.61 6.66 -9.15
N SER A 93 1.66 6.16 -9.93
CA SER A 93 1.59 6.32 -11.39
C SER A 93 0.25 6.85 -11.90
#